data_AF-A0A8S0FJ81-F1
#
_entry.id   AF-A0A8S0FJ81-F1
#
_cell.length_a   1.000
_cell.length_b   1.000
_cell.length_c   1.000
_cell.angle_alpha   90.00
_cell.angle_beta   90.00
_cell.angle_gamma   90.00
#
_symmetry.space_group_name_H-M   'P 1'
#
loop_
_entity.id
_entity.type
_entity.pdbx_description
1 polymer ?
#
loop_
_entity_poly.entity_id
_entity_poly.type
_entity_poly.pdbx_seq_one_letter_code
_entity_poly.pdbx_strand_id
1 'polypeptide(L)'
;MSAAGFTLAGADHAIIPVMLGDAVVAQKFARELQKEGIYVTGFFYPVVPKGQARIRTQMSAAHTPEQITRAVEAFTRIGKQLGVIA
;
A
#
# COMPACT_ATOMS: atom_id res chain seq x y z
N MET A 1 4.33 2.41 -8.45
CA MET A 1 5.07 1.72 -7.37
C MET A 1 5.75 0.42 -7.81
N SER A 2 5.39 -0.21 -8.93
CA SER A 2 6.08 -1.43 -9.42
C SER A 2 7.59 -1.24 -9.59
N ALA A 3 8.02 -0.07 -10.06
CA ALA A 3 9.44 0.28 -10.18
C ALA A 3 10.21 0.27 -8.84
N ALA A 4 9.51 0.43 -7.71
CA ALA A 4 10.09 0.32 -6.37
C ALA A 4 10.15 -1.13 -5.87
N GLY A 5 9.61 -2.10 -6.60
CA GLY A 5 9.62 -3.53 -6.24
C GLY A 5 8.32 -4.04 -5.62
N PHE A 6 7.28 -3.22 -5.48
CA PHE A 6 5.99 -3.69 -5.01
C PHE A 6 5.27 -4.55 -6.04
N THR A 7 4.65 -5.63 -5.57
CA THR A 7 3.66 -6.38 -6.36
C THR A 7 2.32 -5.67 -6.30
N LEU A 8 1.82 -5.22 -7.46
CA LEU A 8 0.53 -4.55 -7.60
C LEU A 8 -0.45 -5.41 -8.37
N ALA A 9 -1.73 -5.34 -8.02
CA ALA A 9 -2.82 -5.90 -8.81
C ALA A 9 -3.67 -4.79 -9.44
N GLY A 10 -4.61 -5.15 -10.32
CA GLY A 10 -5.59 -4.21 -10.86
C GLY A 10 -5.02 -3.24 -11.89
N ALA A 11 -4.16 -3.73 -12.79
CA ALA A 11 -3.73 -2.94 -13.94
C ALA A 11 -4.94 -2.33 -14.67
N ASP A 12 -4.78 -1.09 -15.12
CA ASP A 12 -5.82 -0.30 -15.82
C ASP A 12 -7.10 -0.03 -15.01
N HIS A 13 -7.04 -0.13 -13.67
CA HIS A 13 -8.15 0.18 -12.78
C HIS A 13 -7.77 1.28 -11.77
N ALA A 14 -8.74 2.12 -11.38
CA ALA A 14 -8.53 3.18 -10.38
C ALA A 14 -8.25 2.63 -8.97
N ILE A 15 -8.53 1.35 -8.72
CA ILE A 15 -8.23 0.65 -7.48
C ILE A 15 -6.94 -0.14 -7.70
N ILE A 16 -5.91 0.14 -6.91
CA ILE A 16 -4.58 -0.46 -7.06
C ILE A 16 -4.21 -1.17 -5.75
N PRO A 17 -4.46 -2.48 -5.63
CA PRO A 17 -4.03 -3.23 -4.46
C PRO A 17 -2.51 -3.41 -4.44
N VAL A 18 -1.89 -3.04 -3.32
CA VAL A 18 -0.48 -3.28 -2.99
C VAL A 18 -0.40 -4.56 -2.17
N MET A 19 0.16 -5.62 -2.75
CA MET A 19 0.17 -6.95 -2.14
C MET A 19 1.26 -7.04 -1.06
N LEU A 20 0.87 -7.43 0.16
CA LEU A 20 1.76 -7.55 1.32
C LEU A 20 1.86 -8.99 1.86
N GLY A 21 0.90 -9.85 1.52
CA GLY A 21 0.87 -11.27 1.85
C GLY A 21 0.46 -11.57 3.29
N ASP A 22 1.03 -10.87 4.27
CA ASP A 22 0.82 -11.11 5.69
C ASP A 22 -0.05 -10.05 6.39
N ALA A 23 -0.92 -10.50 7.29
CA ALA A 23 -1.87 -9.64 7.99
C ALA A 23 -1.19 -8.71 9.01
N VAL A 24 -0.15 -9.18 9.72
CA VAL A 24 0.58 -8.37 10.69
C VAL A 24 1.39 -7.30 9.97
N VAL A 25 2.02 -7.66 8.85
CA VAL A 25 2.71 -6.69 7.97
C VAL A 25 1.72 -5.64 7.47
N ALA A 26 0.56 -6.03 6.94
CA ALA A 26 -0.45 -5.07 6.45
C ALA A 26 -0.94 -4.10 7.53
N GLN A 27 -1.17 -4.58 8.74
CA GLN A 27 -1.55 -3.73 9.88
C GLN A 27 -0.44 -2.75 10.29
N LYS A 28 0.82 -3.22 10.36
CA LYS A 28 1.97 -2.37 10.68
C LYS A 28 2.17 -1.31 9.60
N PHE A 29 2.13 -1.72 8.34
CA PHE A 29 2.29 -0.83 7.20
C PHE A 29 1.26 0.30 7.20
N ALA A 30 -0.03 -0.02 7.43
CA ALA A 30 -1.08 0.98 7.51
C ALA A 30 -0.87 1.95 8.69
N ARG A 31 -0.42 1.45 9.85
CA ARG A 31 -0.09 2.30 11.01
C ARG A 31 1.08 3.24 10.74
N GLU A 32 2.14 2.77 10.08
CA GLU A 32 3.28 3.64 9.76
C GLU A 32 2.90 4.72 8.74
N LEU A 33 2.12 4.38 7.71
CA LEU A 33 1.60 5.39 6.77
C LEU A 33 0.70 6.41 7.47
N GLN A 34 -0.13 5.97 8.42
CA GLN A 34 -0.99 6.86 9.18
C GLN A 34 -0.17 7.89 9.99
N LYS A 35 0.98 7.49 10.57
CA LYS A 35 1.88 8.42 11.27
C LYS A 35 2.45 9.48 10.34
N GLU A 36 2.54 9.19 9.05
CA GLU A 36 2.97 10.14 8.02
C GLU A 36 1.82 10.99 7.46
N GLY A 37 0.63 10.87 8.02
CA GLY A 37 -0.57 11.57 7.56
C GLY A 37 -1.17 10.98 6.29
N ILE A 38 -0.83 9.74 5.93
CA ILE A 38 -1.39 9.03 4.79
C ILE A 38 -2.38 7.98 5.29
N TYR A 39 -3.66 8.28 5.15
CA TYR A 39 -4.72 7.36 5.57
C TYR A 39 -4.88 6.22 4.58
N VAL A 40 -4.69 5.00 5.06
CA VAL A 40 -4.90 3.76 4.29
C VAL A 40 -5.48 2.67 5.18
N THR A 41 -6.12 1.69 4.54
CA THR A 41 -6.65 0.51 5.23
C THR A 41 -5.98 -0.76 4.72
N GLY A 42 -5.46 -1.57 5.64
CA GLY A 42 -5.02 -2.92 5.36
C GLY A 42 -6.21 -3.88 5.29
N PHE A 43 -6.26 -4.69 4.23
CA PHE A 43 -7.23 -5.77 4.05
C PHE A 43 -6.54 -7.10 4.34
N PHE A 44 -7.13 -7.88 5.23
CA PHE A 44 -6.66 -9.21 5.63
C PHE A 44 -7.88 -10.09 5.99
N TYR A 45 -7.66 -11.37 6.29
CA TYR A 45 -8.72 -12.30 6.65
C TYR A 45 -9.61 -11.76 7.79
N PRO A 46 -10.96 -11.90 7.72
CA PRO A 46 -11.74 -12.67 6.75
C PRO A 46 -12.12 -11.92 5.45
N VAL A 47 -11.73 -10.65 5.32
CA VAL A 47 -12.13 -9.81 4.16
C VAL A 47 -11.46 -10.26 2.86
N VAL A 48 -10.24 -10.81 2.96
CA VAL A 48 -9.51 -11.42 1.85
C VAL A 48 -8.94 -12.78 2.27
N PRO A 49 -8.64 -13.69 1.33
CA PRO A 49 -8.03 -14.98 1.66
C PRO A 49 -6.74 -14.84 2.48
N LYS A 50 -6.45 -15.85 3.30
CA LYS A 50 -5.17 -15.93 4.03
C LYS A 50 -4.00 -15.91 3.03
N GLY A 51 -2.91 -15.25 3.41
CA GLY A 51 -1.74 -15.09 2.54
C GLY A 51 -1.90 -14.03 1.44
N GLN A 52 -3.06 -13.34 1.36
CA GLN A 52 -3.32 -12.29 0.36
C GLN A 52 -3.60 -10.93 1.01
N ALA A 53 -3.01 -10.67 2.18
CA ALA A 53 -3.15 -9.36 2.81
C ALA A 53 -2.58 -8.26 1.91
N ARG A 54 -3.22 -7.09 1.89
CA ARG A 54 -2.90 -6.00 0.97
C ARG A 54 -3.39 -4.65 1.47
N ILE A 55 -2.79 -3.58 1.00
CA ILE A 55 -3.35 -2.23 1.13
C ILE A 55 -4.05 -1.89 -0.19
N ARG A 56 -5.29 -1.43 -0.10
CA ARG A 56 -6.05 -0.99 -1.28
C ARG A 56 -5.90 0.52 -1.43
N THR A 57 -5.13 0.98 -2.41
CA THR A 57 -5.13 2.40 -2.78
C THR A 57 -6.18 2.65 -3.87
N GLN A 58 -6.69 3.88 -3.92
CA GLN A 58 -7.75 4.28 -4.85
C GLN A 58 -7.41 5.65 -5.40
N MET A 59 -7.25 5.74 -6.73
CA MET A 59 -6.96 6.98 -7.40
C MET A 59 -8.21 7.86 -7.43
N SER A 60 -8.00 9.15 -7.23
CA SER A 60 -9.05 10.16 -7.33
C SER A 60 -8.48 11.33 -8.09
N ALA A 61 -9.29 11.94 -8.97
CA ALA A 61 -8.93 13.15 -9.69
C ALA A 61 -8.66 14.35 -8.76
N ALA A 62 -9.10 14.27 -7.49
CA ALA A 62 -8.81 15.29 -6.49
C ALA A 62 -7.37 15.24 -5.95
N HIS A 63 -6.63 14.14 -6.18
CA HIS A 63 -5.24 14.07 -5.73
C HIS A 63 -4.33 14.86 -6.67
N THR A 64 -3.45 15.67 -6.10
CA THR A 64 -2.43 16.37 -6.87
C THR A 64 -1.22 15.46 -7.14
N PRO A 65 -0.43 15.71 -8.19
CA PRO A 65 0.81 14.97 -8.44
C PRO A 65 1.74 14.91 -7.22
N GLU A 66 1.85 15.99 -6.45
CA GLU A 66 2.71 16.09 -5.27
C GLU A 66 2.22 15.18 -4.14
N GLN A 67 0.90 15.08 -3.94
CA GLN A 67 0.31 14.14 -2.98
C GLN A 67 0.60 12.69 -3.37
N ILE A 68 0.52 12.38 -4.67
CA ILE A 68 0.84 11.05 -5.19
C ILE A 68 2.33 10.73 -4.99
N THR A 69 3.23 11.66 -5.33
CA THR A 69 4.67 11.50 -5.11
C THR A 69 4.99 11.26 -3.64
N ARG A 70 4.45 12.10 -2.74
CA ARG A 70 4.61 11.91 -1.28
C ARG A 70 4.13 10.54 -0.82
N ALA A 71 2.98 10.08 -1.32
CA ALA A 71 2.47 8.76 -0.98
C ALA A 71 3.41 7.65 -1.48
N VAL A 72 3.89 7.72 -2.73
CA VAL A 72 4.81 6.74 -3.30
C VAL A 72 6.13 6.68 -2.52
N GLU A 73 6.68 7.82 -2.13
CA GLU A 73 7.90 7.91 -1.32
C GLU A 73 7.72 7.27 0.07
N ALA A 74 6.63 7.60 0.76
CA ALA A 74 6.29 7.03 2.05
C ALA A 74 6.11 5.51 1.98
N PHE A 75 5.34 5.03 0.99
CA PHE A 75 5.17 3.61 0.72
C PHE A 75 6.53 2.93 0.50
N THR A 76 7.39 3.52 -0.34
CA THR A 76 8.71 2.95 -0.64
C THR A 76 9.59 2.87 0.60
N ARG A 77 9.68 3.93 1.41
CA ARG A 77 10.48 3.92 2.64
C ARG A 77 9.96 2.91 3.66
N ILE A 78 8.66 2.90 3.93
CA ILE A 78 8.05 1.95 4.88
C ILE A 78 8.16 0.51 4.36
N GLY A 79 8.01 0.30 3.05
CA GLY A 79 8.18 -1.01 2.42
C GLY A 79 9.58 -1.58 2.65
N LYS A 80 10.62 -0.76 2.52
CA LYS A 80 11.99 -1.15 2.84
C LYS A 80 12.17 -1.41 4.34
N GLN A 81 11.69 -0.51 5.19
CA GLN A 81 11.79 -0.64 6.65
C GLN A 81 11.13 -1.92 7.18
N LEU A 82 10.01 -2.33 6.58
CA LEU A 82 9.27 -3.53 6.97
C LEU A 82 9.68 -4.78 6.19
N GLY A 83 10.68 -4.70 5.31
CA GLY A 83 11.18 -5.83 4.52
C GLY A 83 10.21 -6.37 3.48
N VAL A 84 9.27 -5.54 3.00
CA VAL A 84 8.32 -5.89 1.93
C VAL A 84 8.99 -5.84 0.55
N ILE A 85 9.91 -4.91 0.38
CA ILE A 85 10.71 -4.68 -0.84
C ILE A 85 12.17 -4.42 -0.44
N ALA A 86 13.09 -4.57 -1.39
CA ALA A 86 14.52 -4.29 -1.21
C ALA A 86 14.87 -2.80 -1.34
#